data_AF-A0A256GA92-F1
#
_entry.id   AF-A0A256GA92-F1
#
_cell.length_a   1.000
_cell.length_b   1.000
_cell.length_c   1.000
_cell.angle_alpha   90.00
_cell.angle_beta   90.00
_cell.angle_gamma   90.00
#
_symmetry.space_group_name_H-M   'P 1'
#
loop_
_entity.id
_entity.type
_entity.pdbx_description
1 polymer ?
#
loop_
_entity_poly.entity_id
_entity_poly.type
_entity_poly.pdbx_seq_one_letter_code
_entity_poly.pdbx_strand_id
1 'polypeptide(L)'
;MGARGDIVASALLANGVHLMGRSFKYHRPRGPIAAGSEEPNALIGTRRGPGRFEPNTRATVQELRAGLETTSQNKYPSLKFDVGAVNDAAYMLFSAGFYYKTFMWPKSFWHKVYEPFIRAAAGLGVSPTEKDPDTYASRNLHCDVLIVGAGHAGLAAARSAAVDGLKVIVVDENAEPGGTLLSEPQARIDGRPAWDWL
;
A
#
# COMPACT_ATOMS: atom_id res chain seq x y z
N MET A 1 -16.43 10.21 -4.33
CA MET A 1 -15.22 10.63 -5.07
C MET A 1 -14.59 9.38 -5.65
N GLY A 2 -14.19 9.42 -6.92
CA GLY A 2 -13.66 8.27 -7.66
C GLY A 2 -14.67 7.62 -8.60
N ALA A 3 -14.15 6.99 -9.65
CA ALA A 3 -14.86 6.20 -10.64
C ALA A 3 -14.69 4.69 -10.37
N ARG A 4 -15.43 3.85 -11.09
CA ARG A 4 -15.22 2.39 -11.06
C ARG A 4 -13.83 2.07 -11.60
N GLY A 5 -13.09 1.21 -10.91
CA GLY A 5 -11.70 0.86 -11.26
C GLY A 5 -10.65 1.77 -10.62
N ASP A 6 -11.06 2.88 -9.99
CA ASP A 6 -10.12 3.71 -9.23
C ASP A 6 -9.62 2.98 -7.97
N ILE A 7 -8.36 3.25 -7.69
CA ILE A 7 -7.70 3.02 -6.40
C ILE A 7 -7.75 4.31 -5.59
N VAL A 8 -7.50 4.23 -4.28
CA VAL A 8 -7.51 5.40 -3.41
C VAL A 8 -6.55 6.48 -3.91
N ALA A 9 -5.36 6.09 -4.38
CA ALA A 9 -4.38 7.04 -4.91
C ALA A 9 -4.88 7.79 -6.16
N SER A 10 -5.40 7.08 -7.17
CA SER A 10 -5.89 7.69 -8.41
C SER A 10 -7.07 8.62 -8.14
N ALA A 11 -8.01 8.19 -7.30
CA ALA A 11 -9.17 9.02 -6.94
C ALA A 11 -8.78 10.29 -6.17
N LEU A 12 -7.83 10.20 -5.23
CA LEU A 12 -7.35 11.37 -4.50
C LEU A 12 -6.59 12.33 -5.42
N LEU A 13 -5.70 11.81 -6.27
CA LEU A 13 -4.96 12.62 -7.25
C LEU A 13 -5.89 13.32 -8.25
N ALA A 14 -6.90 12.62 -8.76
CA ALA A 14 -7.92 13.20 -9.63
C ALA A 14 -8.71 14.35 -8.98
N ASN A 15 -8.73 14.41 -7.65
CA ASN A 15 -9.35 15.49 -6.86
C ASN A 15 -8.31 16.48 -6.30
N GLY A 16 -7.08 16.49 -6.80
CA GLY A 16 -6.01 17.42 -6.40
C GLY A 16 -5.41 17.14 -5.02
N VAL A 17 -5.63 15.96 -4.44
CA VAL A 17 -5.11 15.57 -3.13
C VAL A 17 -3.82 14.77 -3.31
N HIS A 18 -2.68 15.44 -3.15
CA HIS A 18 -1.35 14.82 -3.26
C HIS A 18 -0.77 14.34 -1.93
N LEU A 19 -1.15 14.99 -0.83
CA LEU A 19 -0.64 14.68 0.51
C LEU A 19 -1.50 13.56 1.13
N MET A 20 -0.92 12.37 1.26
CA MET A 20 -1.61 11.16 1.73
C MET A 20 -1.06 10.62 3.07
N GLY A 21 0.14 11.02 3.46
CA GLY A 21 0.78 10.62 4.71
C GLY A 21 1.95 11.51 5.10
N ARG A 22 2.69 11.08 6.13
CA ARG A 22 3.86 11.77 6.67
C ARG A 22 4.96 10.76 6.97
N SER A 23 6.22 11.14 6.77
CA SER A 23 7.34 10.21 6.97
C SER A 23 7.48 9.76 8.43
N PHE A 24 7.74 8.48 8.64
CA PHE A 24 7.84 7.83 9.95
C PHE A 24 8.61 8.63 11.01
N LYS A 25 9.78 9.15 10.64
CA LYS A 25 10.72 9.77 11.59
C LYS A 25 10.65 11.29 11.63
N TYR A 26 10.57 11.90 10.46
CA TYR A 26 10.77 13.34 10.29
C TYR A 26 9.46 14.07 9.97
N HIS A 27 8.35 13.36 9.84
CA HIS A 27 7.03 13.93 9.54
C HIS A 27 7.02 14.81 8.27
N ARG A 28 7.88 14.47 7.30
CA ARG A 28 7.91 15.13 5.99
C ARG A 28 6.63 14.81 5.23
N PRO A 29 6.05 15.76 4.49
CA PRO A 29 4.90 15.49 3.61
C PRO A 29 5.18 14.30 2.69
N ARG A 30 4.24 13.35 2.60
CA ARG A 30 4.35 12.17 1.73
C ARG A 30 3.09 12.02 0.87
N GLY A 31 3.32 11.82 -0.42
CA GLY A 31 2.33 11.42 -1.42
C GLY A 31 2.82 10.17 -2.16
N PRO A 32 1.98 9.61 -3.04
CA PRO A 32 2.38 8.47 -3.85
C PRO A 32 3.52 8.87 -4.78
N ILE A 33 4.48 7.96 -4.95
CA ILE A 33 5.59 8.10 -5.90
C ILE A 33 5.64 6.94 -6.90
N ALA A 34 4.80 5.92 -6.70
CA ALA A 34 4.69 4.75 -7.52
C ALA A 34 3.20 4.49 -7.85
N ALA A 35 2.91 3.36 -8.51
CA ALA A 35 1.55 3.03 -8.96
C ALA A 35 1.11 1.60 -8.63
N GLY A 36 1.94 0.82 -7.93
CA GLY A 36 1.61 -0.54 -7.50
C GLY A 36 2.02 -0.85 -6.06
N SER A 37 2.35 -2.12 -5.81
CA SER A 37 2.73 -2.66 -4.50
C SER A 37 4.11 -2.18 -4.03
N GLU A 38 4.90 -1.58 -4.92
CA GLU A 38 6.21 -0.97 -4.65
C GLU A 38 6.11 0.39 -3.91
N GLU A 39 4.91 0.95 -3.76
CA GLU A 39 4.67 2.25 -3.13
C GLU A 39 5.15 2.30 -1.66
N PRO A 40 6.10 3.20 -1.31
CA PRO A 40 6.65 3.26 0.04
C PRO A 40 6.10 4.40 0.92
N ASN A 41 5.37 5.37 0.34
CA ASN A 41 5.01 6.62 0.99
C ASN A 41 3.52 6.72 1.33
N ALA A 42 2.64 6.45 0.37
CA ALA A 42 1.19 6.65 0.49
C ALA A 42 0.52 5.51 1.26
N LEU A 43 0.87 5.38 2.54
CA LEU A 43 0.29 4.40 3.45
C LEU A 43 -0.92 5.00 4.17
N ILE A 44 -2.05 4.28 4.13
CA ILE A 44 -3.33 4.67 4.72
C ILE A 44 -3.86 3.57 5.63
N GLY A 45 -4.69 3.94 6.59
CA GLY A 45 -5.56 3.00 7.29
C GLY A 45 -6.84 2.84 6.48
N THR A 46 -7.33 1.62 6.33
CA THR A 46 -8.62 1.34 5.69
C THR A 46 -9.59 0.78 6.72
N ARG A 47 -10.83 1.24 6.67
CA ARG A 47 -11.91 0.78 7.54
C ARG A 47 -13.08 0.30 6.70
N ARG A 48 -13.60 -0.85 7.13
CA ARG A 48 -14.60 -1.63 6.40
C ARG A 48 -15.79 -2.03 7.30
N GLY A 49 -15.81 -1.53 8.54
CA GLY A 49 -16.79 -1.79 9.58
C GLY A 49 -16.12 -2.01 10.96
N PRO A 50 -16.90 -2.31 12.01
CA PRO A 50 -16.38 -2.71 13.31
C PRO A 50 -15.48 -3.95 13.17
N GLY A 51 -14.35 -3.95 13.88
CA GLY A 51 -13.34 -5.02 13.87
C GLY A 51 -12.52 -5.11 12.58
N ARG A 52 -12.86 -4.34 11.55
CA ARG A 52 -12.25 -4.42 10.21
C ARG A 52 -11.49 -3.14 9.89
N PHE A 53 -10.37 -2.97 10.59
CA PHE A 53 -9.42 -1.89 10.33
C PHE A 53 -8.07 -2.48 9.94
N GLU A 54 -7.55 -2.05 8.80
CA GLU A 54 -6.23 -2.48 8.32
C GLU A 54 -5.30 -1.25 8.25
N PRO A 55 -4.24 -1.19 9.08
CA PRO A 55 -3.24 -0.15 8.97
C PRO A 55 -2.26 -0.45 7.83
N ASN A 56 -1.56 0.58 7.34
CA ASN A 56 -0.45 0.43 6.40
C ASN A 56 -0.81 -0.16 5.03
N THR A 57 -2.09 -0.11 4.64
CA THR A 57 -2.50 -0.38 3.27
C THR A 57 -1.93 0.69 2.33
N ARG A 58 -1.43 0.29 1.16
CA ARG A 58 -0.95 1.24 0.15
C ARG A 58 -2.13 1.84 -0.59
N ALA A 59 -2.19 3.16 -0.70
CA ALA A 59 -3.23 3.83 -1.45
C ALA A 59 -3.20 3.46 -2.95
N THR A 60 -2.05 3.00 -3.45
CA THR A 60 -1.84 2.58 -4.84
C THR A 60 -2.43 1.22 -5.18
N VAL A 61 -2.79 0.39 -4.18
CA VAL A 61 -3.36 -0.95 -4.41
C VAL A 61 -4.77 -1.09 -3.82
N GLN A 62 -5.18 -0.18 -2.94
CA GLN A 62 -6.52 -0.22 -2.36
C GLN A 62 -7.55 0.26 -3.39
N GLU A 63 -8.27 -0.68 -3.98
CA GLU A 63 -9.44 -0.38 -4.81
C GLU A 63 -10.51 0.37 -4.03
N LEU A 64 -11.17 1.31 -4.71
CA LEU A 64 -12.36 1.94 -4.17
C LEU A 64 -13.54 0.99 -4.14
N ARG A 65 -14.31 1.10 -3.06
CA ARG A 65 -15.60 0.42 -2.91
C ARG A 65 -16.56 1.30 -2.13
N ALA A 66 -17.86 1.04 -2.31
CA ALA A 66 -18.89 1.77 -1.58
C ALA A 66 -18.67 1.66 -0.06
N GLY A 67 -18.74 2.80 0.63
CA GLY A 67 -18.50 2.88 2.08
C GLY A 67 -17.06 2.61 2.52
N LEU A 68 -16.08 2.63 1.62
CA LEU A 68 -14.67 2.58 2.01
C LEU A 68 -14.31 3.85 2.78
N GLU A 69 -13.86 3.68 4.01
CA GLU A 69 -13.31 4.75 4.83
C GLU A 69 -11.78 4.63 4.85
N THR A 70 -11.09 5.75 4.61
CA THR A 70 -9.64 5.79 4.66
C THR A 70 -9.15 6.90 5.59
N THR A 71 -8.06 6.61 6.29
CA THR A 71 -7.43 7.55 7.22
C THR A 71 -5.94 7.67 6.93
N SER A 72 -5.46 8.88 6.67
CA SER A 72 -4.02 9.14 6.52
C SER A 72 -3.26 8.87 7.82
N GLN A 73 -2.00 8.45 7.71
CA GLN A 73 -1.21 8.00 8.85
C GLN A 73 -0.15 8.99 9.33
N ASN A 74 0.33 8.75 10.56
CA ASN A 74 1.48 9.41 11.18
C ASN A 74 1.37 10.95 11.21
N LYS A 75 0.25 11.47 11.74
CA LYS A 75 -0.06 12.90 11.77
C LYS A 75 -0.55 13.35 13.14
N TYR A 76 -0.26 14.60 13.52
CA TYR A 76 -0.84 15.26 14.70
C TYR A 76 -0.80 16.80 14.60
N PRO A 77 -1.93 17.53 14.79
CA PRO A 77 -3.30 17.04 14.93
C PRO A 77 -3.95 16.67 13.58
N SER A 78 -3.42 17.17 12.46
CA SER A 78 -3.98 16.92 11.13
C SER A 78 -2.88 16.72 10.09
N LEU A 79 -3.24 16.23 8.90
CA LEU A 79 -2.24 15.92 7.88
C LEU A 79 -1.59 17.20 7.32
N LYS A 80 -2.38 18.27 7.19
CA LYS A 80 -1.93 19.58 6.69
C LYS A 80 -1.14 20.35 7.75
N PHE A 81 -1.62 20.31 9.00
CA PHE A 81 -0.98 20.95 10.16
C PHE A 81 -0.44 19.87 11.08
N ASP A 82 0.80 19.46 10.82
CA ASP A 82 1.50 18.46 11.60
C ASP A 82 2.60 19.11 12.46
N VAL A 83 2.48 18.99 13.79
CA VAL A 83 3.43 19.53 14.76
C VAL A 83 4.76 18.78 14.71
N GLY A 84 4.73 17.49 14.38
CA GLY A 84 5.92 16.65 14.22
C GLY A 84 6.86 17.11 13.11
N ALA A 85 6.39 17.95 12.17
CA ALA A 85 7.20 18.55 11.12
C ALA A 85 8.39 19.37 11.66
N VAL A 86 8.35 19.83 12.92
CA VAL A 86 9.49 20.48 13.60
C VAL A 86 10.70 19.54 13.70
N ASN A 87 10.47 18.21 13.78
CA ASN A 87 11.53 17.22 13.81
C ASN A 87 12.40 17.25 12.56
N ASP A 88 11.87 17.72 11.43
CA ASP A 88 12.64 17.86 10.20
C ASP A 88 13.74 18.92 10.33
N ALA A 89 13.48 20.02 11.03
CA ALA A 89 14.48 21.06 11.28
C ALA A 89 15.63 20.55 12.18
N ALA A 90 15.34 19.59 13.05
CA ALA A 90 16.31 18.96 13.95
C ALA A 90 16.81 17.59 13.44
N TYR A 91 16.68 17.28 12.14
CA TYR A 91 16.96 15.93 11.61
C TYR A 91 18.36 15.41 11.94
N MET A 92 19.35 16.30 12.08
CA MET A 92 20.74 15.94 12.44
C MET A 92 20.88 15.41 13.87
N LEU A 93 20.01 15.82 14.79
CA LEU A 93 20.01 15.34 16.19
C LEU A 93 19.34 13.97 16.31
N PHE A 94 18.41 13.67 15.40
CA PHE A 94 17.72 12.40 15.32
C PHE A 94 18.39 11.52 14.26
N SER A 95 19.65 11.13 14.44
CA SER A 95 20.30 10.14 13.56
C SER A 95 19.72 8.73 13.77
N ALA A 96 20.01 7.77 12.88
CA ALA A 96 19.54 6.40 13.07
C ALA A 96 20.12 5.81 14.37
N GLY A 97 19.29 5.17 15.19
CA GLY A 97 19.72 4.59 16.47
C GLY A 97 19.82 5.57 17.64
N PHE A 98 19.52 6.86 17.46
CA PHE A 98 19.53 7.87 18.54
C PHE A 98 18.76 7.41 19.79
N TYR A 99 17.58 6.82 19.60
CA TYR A 99 16.72 6.41 20.72
C TYR A 99 17.36 5.34 21.61
N TYR A 100 18.11 4.39 21.02
CA TYR A 100 18.82 3.35 21.77
C TYR A 100 19.99 3.91 22.57
N LYS A 101 20.63 4.99 22.10
CA LYS A 101 21.75 5.61 22.81
C LYS A 101 21.30 6.53 23.94
N THR A 102 20.20 7.26 23.73
CA THR A 102 19.78 8.34 24.64
C THR A 102 18.74 7.90 25.68
N PHE A 103 17.85 6.96 25.33
CA PHE A 103 16.66 6.67 26.15
C PHE A 103 16.62 5.28 26.77
N MET A 104 17.71 4.50 26.73
CA MET A 104 17.75 3.18 27.38
C MET A 104 17.98 3.25 28.91
N TRP A 105 18.31 4.41 29.46
CA TRP A 105 18.56 4.62 30.88
C TRP A 105 17.77 5.83 31.42
N PRO A 106 17.12 5.75 32.59
CA PRO A 106 16.95 4.56 33.44
C PRO A 106 15.94 3.56 32.82
N LYS A 107 16.18 2.25 33.01
CA LYS A 107 15.32 1.19 32.44
C LYS A 107 13.84 1.32 32.87
N SER A 108 13.56 1.86 34.06
CA SER A 108 12.20 2.09 34.57
C SER A 108 11.43 3.17 33.80
N PHE A 109 12.14 4.11 33.15
CA PHE A 109 11.53 5.17 32.35
C PHE A 109 11.13 4.69 30.95
N TRP A 110 11.74 3.61 30.46
CA TRP A 110 11.44 3.07 29.13
C TRP A 110 9.93 2.80 28.98
N HIS A 111 9.35 1.95 29.83
CA HIS A 111 7.93 1.57 29.70
C HIS A 111 6.94 2.68 30.06
N LYS A 112 7.33 3.63 30.91
CA LYS A 112 6.39 4.65 31.46
C LYS A 112 6.45 5.98 30.72
N VAL A 113 7.59 6.31 30.14
CA VAL A 113 7.87 7.64 29.57
C VAL A 113 8.34 7.50 28.13
N TYR A 114 9.50 6.89 27.89
CA TYR A 114 10.11 6.95 26.56
C TYR A 114 9.33 6.16 25.50
N GLU A 115 8.95 4.92 25.80
CA GLU A 115 8.25 4.04 24.86
C GLU A 115 6.88 4.60 24.42
N PRO A 116 5.99 5.08 25.31
CA PRO A 116 4.72 5.68 24.88
C PRO A 116 4.89 6.88 23.96
N PHE A 117 5.81 7.82 24.28
CA PHE A 117 6.04 9.01 23.46
C PHE A 117 6.70 8.66 22.12
N ILE A 118 7.72 7.79 22.13
CA ILE A 118 8.39 7.35 20.90
C ILE A 118 7.41 6.58 20.01
N ARG A 119 6.59 5.69 20.56
CA ARG A 119 5.59 4.94 19.80
C ARG A 119 4.49 5.84 19.25
N ALA A 120 4.11 6.89 19.97
CA ALA A 120 3.16 7.88 19.47
C ALA A 120 3.76 8.74 18.34
N ALA A 121 5.03 9.11 18.44
CA ALA A 121 5.70 10.00 17.48
C ALA A 121 6.28 9.28 16.26
N ALA A 122 6.61 7.99 16.40
CA ALA A 122 7.25 7.16 15.37
C ALA A 122 6.51 5.82 15.21
N GLY A 123 5.21 5.75 15.52
CA GLY A 123 4.37 4.59 15.20
C GLY A 123 3.75 4.75 13.83
N LEU A 124 3.87 3.75 12.95
CA LEU A 124 3.11 3.69 11.69
C LEU A 124 1.93 2.74 11.83
N GLY A 125 0.74 3.33 11.84
CA GLY A 125 -0.51 2.60 11.91
C GLY A 125 -0.91 2.21 13.31
N VAL A 126 -2.22 2.04 13.50
CA VAL A 126 -2.80 1.62 14.77
C VAL A 126 -3.45 0.27 14.53
N SER A 127 -2.97 -0.77 15.21
CA SER A 127 -3.63 -2.08 15.13
C SER A 127 -5.04 -1.99 15.74
N PRO A 128 -6.06 -2.62 15.14
CA PRO A 128 -7.35 -2.76 15.81
C PRO A 128 -7.18 -3.53 17.12
N THR A 129 -7.98 -3.16 18.13
CA THR A 129 -8.10 -3.87 19.41
C THR A 129 -9.30 -4.81 19.44
N GLU A 130 -10.27 -4.57 18.56
CA GLU A 130 -11.44 -5.41 18.36
C GLU A 130 -11.02 -6.72 17.68
N LYS A 131 -11.74 -7.82 17.98
CA LYS A 131 -11.50 -9.11 17.35
C LYS A 131 -11.82 -9.03 15.86
N ASP A 132 -10.96 -9.60 15.02
CA ASP A 132 -11.22 -9.75 13.59
C ASP A 132 -12.47 -10.62 13.36
N PRO A 133 -13.54 -10.08 12.76
CA PRO A 133 -14.77 -10.80 12.47
C PRO A 133 -14.74 -11.61 11.15
N ASP A 134 -13.69 -11.49 10.34
CA ASP A 134 -13.60 -12.16 9.04
C ASP A 134 -13.21 -13.65 9.18
N THR A 135 -13.60 -14.45 8.19
CA THR A 135 -13.26 -15.88 8.12
C THR A 135 -12.36 -16.10 6.93
N TYR A 136 -11.26 -16.82 7.18
CA TYR A 136 -10.23 -17.09 6.17
C TYR A 136 -10.22 -18.58 5.87
N ALA A 137 -10.16 -18.92 4.58
CA ALA A 137 -10.13 -20.29 4.11
C ALA A 137 -8.94 -20.50 3.18
N SER A 138 -8.36 -21.70 3.24
CA SER A 138 -7.31 -22.14 2.31
C SER A 138 -7.90 -23.08 1.28
N ARG A 139 -7.39 -23.01 0.05
CA ARG A 139 -7.74 -23.93 -1.04
C ARG A 139 -6.48 -24.56 -1.60
N ASN A 140 -6.56 -25.83 -1.97
CA ASN A 140 -5.47 -26.57 -2.59
C ASN A 140 -5.91 -26.99 -4.00
N LEU A 141 -5.04 -26.79 -4.98
CA LEU A 141 -5.29 -27.12 -6.38
C LEU A 141 -3.98 -27.59 -7.01
N HIS A 142 -4.05 -28.56 -7.92
CA HIS A 142 -2.93 -28.97 -8.76
C HIS A 142 -3.10 -28.42 -10.17
N CYS A 143 -2.01 -28.02 -10.79
CA CYS A 143 -1.90 -27.57 -12.18
C CYS A 143 -0.62 -28.15 -12.78
N ASP A 144 -0.58 -28.25 -14.10
CA ASP A 144 0.64 -28.65 -14.81
C ASP A 144 1.62 -27.47 -14.89
N VAL A 145 1.09 -26.25 -15.05
CA VAL A 145 1.87 -25.01 -15.14
C VAL A 145 1.23 -23.92 -14.27
N LEU A 146 2.03 -23.34 -13.37
CA LEU A 146 1.70 -22.13 -12.62
C LEU A 146 2.46 -20.95 -13.20
N ILE A 147 1.74 -19.90 -13.58
CA ILE A 147 2.28 -18.66 -14.11
C ILE A 147 1.98 -17.54 -13.10
N VAL A 148 3.03 -16.85 -12.66
CA VAL A 148 2.94 -15.73 -11.73
C VAL A 148 3.19 -14.44 -12.52
N GLY A 149 2.15 -13.61 -12.58
CA GLY A 149 2.09 -12.40 -13.41
C GLY A 149 1.24 -12.63 -14.67
N ALA A 150 0.23 -11.80 -14.86
CA ALA A 150 -0.66 -11.73 -16.03
C ALA A 150 -0.32 -10.54 -16.93
N GLY A 151 0.95 -10.14 -16.99
CA GLY A 151 1.45 -9.24 -18.03
C GLY A 151 1.56 -9.94 -19.40
N HIS A 152 1.98 -9.21 -20.43
CA HIS A 152 2.14 -9.74 -21.79
C HIS A 152 2.91 -11.07 -21.86
N ALA A 153 4.04 -11.20 -21.13
CA ALA A 153 4.83 -12.43 -21.10
C ALA A 153 4.08 -13.60 -20.44
N GLY A 154 3.39 -13.34 -19.32
CA GLY A 154 2.62 -14.36 -18.61
C GLY A 154 1.40 -14.83 -19.41
N LEU A 155 0.70 -13.91 -20.05
CA LEU A 155 -0.45 -14.23 -20.92
C LEU A 155 -0.01 -15.01 -22.16
N ALA A 156 1.10 -14.65 -22.79
CA ALA A 156 1.65 -15.40 -23.92
C ALA A 156 2.07 -16.83 -23.53
N ALA A 157 2.74 -16.98 -22.38
CA ALA A 157 3.10 -18.29 -21.84
C ALA A 157 1.86 -19.12 -21.48
N ALA A 158 0.85 -18.51 -20.87
CA ALA A 158 -0.40 -19.16 -20.49
C ALA A 158 -1.14 -19.68 -21.73
N ARG A 159 -1.23 -18.85 -22.77
CA ARG A 159 -1.83 -19.23 -24.05
C ARG A 159 -1.09 -20.40 -24.68
N SER A 160 0.25 -20.36 -24.72
CA SER A 160 1.04 -21.46 -25.31
C SER A 160 0.80 -22.77 -24.56
N ALA A 161 0.91 -22.77 -23.23
CA ALA A 161 0.71 -23.98 -22.44
C ALA A 161 -0.74 -24.51 -22.51
N ALA A 162 -1.73 -23.61 -22.57
CA ALA A 162 -3.14 -24.00 -22.71
C ALA A 162 -3.45 -24.60 -24.09
N VAL A 163 -2.81 -24.13 -25.17
CA VAL A 163 -2.93 -24.71 -26.52
C VAL A 163 -2.40 -26.15 -26.54
N ASP A 164 -1.38 -26.46 -25.75
CA ASP A 164 -0.84 -27.81 -25.58
C ASP A 164 -1.71 -28.70 -24.67
N GLY A 165 -2.87 -28.21 -24.22
CA GLY A 165 -3.83 -28.95 -23.39
C GLY A 165 -3.46 -29.06 -21.91
N LEU A 166 -2.45 -28.31 -21.46
CA LEU A 166 -2.02 -28.32 -20.06
C LEU A 166 -3.02 -27.57 -19.16
N LYS A 167 -3.15 -28.02 -17.92
CA LYS A 167 -3.90 -27.32 -16.87
C LYS A 167 -3.06 -26.16 -16.35
N VAL A 168 -3.35 -24.95 -16.84
CA VAL A 168 -2.64 -23.72 -16.49
C VAL A 168 -3.37 -22.95 -15.40
N ILE A 169 -2.64 -22.44 -14.41
CA ILE A 169 -3.11 -21.43 -13.46
C ILE A 169 -2.29 -20.16 -13.69
N VAL A 170 -2.97 -19.03 -13.86
CA VAL A 170 -2.36 -17.70 -13.87
C VAL A 170 -2.78 -16.98 -12.59
N VAL A 171 -1.82 -16.39 -11.88
CA VAL A 171 -2.07 -15.53 -10.71
C VAL A 171 -1.43 -14.18 -10.93
N ASP A 172 -2.13 -13.11 -10.60
CA ASP A 172 -1.63 -11.73 -10.68
C ASP A 172 -2.10 -10.94 -9.45
N GLU A 173 -1.35 -9.91 -9.09
CA GLU A 173 -1.70 -9.05 -7.95
C GLU A 173 -2.69 -7.94 -8.31
N ASN A 174 -2.80 -7.58 -9.60
CA ASN A 174 -3.67 -6.52 -10.09
C ASN A 174 -5.10 -7.01 -10.29
N ALA A 175 -6.02 -6.04 -10.31
CA ALA A 175 -7.45 -6.28 -10.51
C ALA A 175 -7.78 -6.90 -11.87
N GLU A 176 -6.99 -6.55 -12.89
CA GLU A 176 -7.21 -6.93 -14.29
C GLU A 176 -5.89 -7.42 -14.92
N PRO A 177 -5.95 -8.45 -15.81
CA PRO A 177 -4.78 -8.92 -16.53
C PRO A 177 -4.30 -7.87 -17.54
N GLY A 178 -3.01 -7.90 -17.84
CA GLY A 178 -2.34 -7.06 -18.83
C GLY A 178 -1.06 -6.43 -18.31
N GLY A 179 -0.90 -6.32 -16.98
CA GLY A 179 0.27 -5.74 -16.36
C GLY A 179 0.56 -4.34 -16.89
N THR A 180 1.79 -4.07 -17.29
CA THR A 180 2.19 -2.74 -17.80
C THR A 180 1.48 -2.31 -19.08
N LEU A 181 0.90 -3.24 -19.86
CA LEU A 181 0.16 -2.89 -21.08
C LEU A 181 -1.08 -2.00 -20.79
N LEU A 182 -1.68 -2.14 -19.61
CA LEU A 182 -2.79 -1.28 -19.18
C LEU A 182 -2.35 0.18 -18.99
N SER A 183 -1.06 0.42 -18.75
CA SER A 183 -0.46 1.75 -18.57
C SER A 183 0.28 2.25 -19.81
N GLU A 184 0.39 1.44 -20.87
CA GLU A 184 1.13 1.75 -22.10
C GLU A 184 0.24 1.61 -23.35
N PRO A 185 -0.75 2.50 -23.55
CA PRO A 185 -1.71 2.39 -24.66
C PRO A 185 -1.04 2.46 -26.05
N GLN A 186 0.17 3.01 -26.15
CA GLN A 186 0.96 3.09 -27.37
C GLN A 186 1.67 1.78 -27.74
N ALA A 187 1.76 0.82 -26.83
CA ALA A 187 2.45 -0.44 -27.08
C ALA A 187 1.73 -1.25 -28.18
N ARG A 188 2.51 -1.99 -28.97
CA ARG A 188 1.99 -2.87 -30.03
C ARG A 188 2.67 -4.23 -29.96
N ILE A 189 1.87 -5.29 -30.12
CA ILE A 189 2.34 -6.68 -30.16
C ILE A 189 1.86 -7.28 -31.48
N ASP A 190 2.78 -7.82 -32.27
CA ASP A 190 2.50 -8.36 -33.62
C ASP A 190 1.72 -7.39 -34.51
N GLY A 191 2.04 -6.10 -34.40
CA GLY A 191 1.39 -5.04 -35.16
C GLY A 191 -0.01 -4.65 -34.67
N ARG A 192 -0.55 -5.27 -33.62
CA ARG A 192 -1.84 -4.91 -33.00
C ARG A 192 -1.64 -3.97 -31.79
N PRO A 193 -2.52 -2.98 -31.56
CA PRO A 193 -2.50 -2.20 -30.32
C PRO A 193 -2.59 -3.09 -29.07
N ALA A 194 -1.90 -2.73 -28.00
CA ALA A 194 -1.81 -3.55 -26.79
C ALA A 194 -3.18 -3.89 -26.18
N TRP A 195 -4.10 -2.92 -26.16
CA TRP A 195 -5.44 -3.13 -25.60
C TRP A 195 -6.34 -3.98 -26.49
N ASP A 196 -6.06 -4.07 -27.80
CA ASP A 196 -6.75 -4.99 -28.72
C ASP A 196 -6.14 -6.40 -28.69
N TRP A 197 -4.92 -6.52 -28.17
CA TRP A 197 -4.21 -7.79 -28.04
C TRP A 197 -4.60 -8.55 -26.75
N LEU A 198 -4.90 -7.82 -25.68
CA LEU A 198 -5.42 -8.35 -24.41
C LEU A 198 -6.80 -8.99 -24.59
#